data_AF-A0A1R1PI49-F1
#
_entry.id   AF-A0A1R1PI49-F1
#
_cell.length_a   1.000
_cell.length_b   1.000
_cell.length_c   1.000
_cell.angle_alpha   90.00
_cell.angle_beta   90.00
_cell.angle_gamma   90.00
#
_symmetry.space_group_name_H-M   'P 1'
#
loop_
_entity.id
_entity.type
_entity.pdbx_description
1 polymer ?
#
loop_
_entity_poly.entity_id
_entity_poly.type
_entity_poly.pdbx_seq_one_letter_code
_entity_poly.pdbx_strand_id
1 'polypeptide(L)'
;MTIESGPYSDYKILCVKREILEPKKKIKPLWKLNWWHLTDPDFIDEVTELLKDMNCNNDSKILTRWSIIKQYNKIISIRCGRKYASDNDISSFKDILSKQKHRLHRTKDIDAIREVYRQIDITEGKIREHYDAKMQGIMVRSRAKWAEKGEMSNKYFFSRLESREKCQSMTSLLDEEGHPNDSLNGISRIASQFYHNLFSSEPTDEVSQDFMLERVTSRVSEDQSEMLEAPISLQEVLMVIRELPDNKSPGPDGISFELYKKFGIIIAKILVSIFNTEGIDQ
;
A
#
# COMPACT_ATOMS: atom_id res chain seq x y z
N MET A 1 0.71 39.10 17.94
CA MET A 1 -0.08 40.32 17.64
C MET A 1 0.67 41.49 18.25
N THR A 2 1.38 42.27 17.45
CA THR A 2 2.10 43.46 17.90
C THR A 2 1.27 44.69 17.56
N ILE A 3 1.03 45.55 18.54
CA ILE A 3 0.30 46.82 18.35
C ILE A 3 1.35 47.92 18.25
N GLU A 4 1.48 48.52 17.08
CA GLU A 4 2.35 49.68 16.86
C GLU A 4 1.50 50.92 16.62
N SER A 5 1.87 52.04 17.25
CA SER A 5 1.22 53.34 17.04
C SER A 5 1.80 54.04 15.81
N GLY A 6 0.95 54.42 14.85
CA GLY A 6 1.35 55.20 13.70
C GLY A 6 1.70 56.66 14.09
N PRO A 7 2.64 57.31 13.39
CA PRO A 7 3.24 58.57 13.85
C PRO A 7 2.34 59.82 13.77
N TYR A 8 1.18 59.76 13.10
CA TYR A 8 0.33 60.95 12.87
C TYR A 8 -1.18 60.69 12.91
N SER A 9 -1.65 59.68 13.65
CA SER A 9 -3.09 59.46 13.84
C SER A 9 -3.42 58.94 15.24
N ASP A 10 -4.39 59.58 15.88
CA ASP A 10 -5.03 59.24 17.14
C ASP A 10 -5.92 57.98 17.04
N TYR A 11 -6.08 57.43 15.84
CA TYR A 11 -6.62 56.09 15.61
C TYR A 11 -5.49 55.04 15.66
N LYS A 12 -5.52 54.13 16.65
CA LYS A 12 -4.60 52.99 16.72
C LYS A 12 -4.84 52.04 15.54
N ILE A 13 -3.91 52.00 14.58
CA ILE A 13 -3.94 51.03 13.49
C ILE A 13 -3.63 49.64 14.07
N LEU A 14 -4.60 48.74 14.01
CA LEU A 14 -4.38 47.33 14.34
C LEU A 14 -3.77 46.61 13.14
N CYS A 15 -2.45 46.44 13.14
CA CYS A 15 -1.75 45.63 12.14
C CYS A 15 -1.76 44.16 12.55
N VAL A 16 -2.60 43.33 11.90
CA VAL A 16 -2.54 41.88 12.04
C VAL A 16 -1.60 41.32 10.98
N LYS A 17 -0.32 41.20 11.32
CA LYS A 17 0.62 40.40 10.53
C LYS A 17 0.29 38.92 10.75
N ARG A 18 -0.39 38.30 9.78
CA ARG A 18 -0.54 36.85 9.72
C ARG A 18 0.64 36.32 8.90
N GLU A 19 1.58 35.66 9.55
CA GLU A 19 2.54 34.83 8.83
C GLU A 19 1.73 33.78 8.07
N ILE A 20 1.75 33.88 6.74
CA ILE A 20 1.31 32.79 5.89
C ILE A 20 2.43 31.76 6.01
N LEU A 21 2.29 30.85 6.98
CA LEU A 21 3.15 29.67 7.06
C LEU A 21 3.13 29.03 5.68
N GLU A 22 4.32 28.87 5.07
CA GLU A 22 4.41 28.17 3.79
C GLU A 22 3.67 26.84 3.93
N PRO A 23 2.84 26.46 2.93
CA PRO A 23 2.13 25.20 2.99
C PRO A 23 3.17 24.08 3.15
N LYS A 24 3.16 23.43 4.31
CA LYS A 24 4.05 22.28 4.59
C LYS A 24 3.98 21.34 3.39
N LYS A 25 5.14 20.99 2.82
CA LYS A 25 5.23 20.05 1.68
C LYS A 25 4.39 18.82 2.03
N LYS A 26 3.30 18.60 1.29
CA LYS A 26 2.46 17.41 1.48
C LYS A 26 3.34 16.17 1.31
N ILE A 27 3.52 15.41 2.39
CA ILE A 27 4.16 14.10 2.33
C ILE A 27 3.30 13.24 1.41
N LYS A 28 3.87 12.76 0.31
CA LYS A 28 3.13 11.87 -0.59
C LYS A 28 2.77 10.60 0.19
N PRO A 29 1.51 10.13 0.14
CA PRO A 29 1.14 8.91 0.83
C PRO A 29 1.97 7.75 0.29
N LEU A 30 2.29 6.80 1.17
CA LEU A 30 2.93 5.55 0.77
C LEU A 30 2.06 4.88 -0.30
N TRP A 31 2.73 4.46 -1.38
CA TRP A 31 2.06 3.73 -2.45
C TRP A 31 1.55 2.39 -1.91
N LYS A 32 0.36 1.97 -2.37
CA LYS A 32 -0.24 0.67 -2.05
C LYS A 32 -0.76 0.04 -3.34
N LEU A 33 -0.49 -1.26 -3.52
CA LEU A 33 -1.03 -2.05 -4.60
C LEU A 33 -2.56 -2.09 -4.53
N ASN A 34 -3.20 -1.85 -5.66
CA ASN A 34 -4.64 -2.08 -5.83
C ASN A 34 -4.82 -3.56 -6.18
N TRP A 35 -5.47 -4.32 -5.29
CA TRP A 35 -5.68 -5.75 -5.47
C TRP A 35 -6.53 -6.07 -6.71
N TRP A 36 -7.32 -5.13 -7.22
CA TRP A 36 -8.07 -5.30 -8.47
C TRP A 36 -7.14 -5.50 -9.68
N HIS A 37 -5.90 -5.03 -9.63
CA HIS A 37 -4.93 -5.33 -10.70
C HIS A 37 -4.66 -6.85 -10.82
N LEU A 38 -4.91 -7.64 -9.78
CA LEU A 38 -4.78 -9.10 -9.79
C LEU A 38 -5.90 -9.82 -10.56
N THR A 39 -6.85 -9.07 -11.14
CA THR A 39 -7.85 -9.58 -12.09
C THR A 39 -7.51 -9.24 -13.54
N ASP A 40 -6.56 -8.34 -13.80
CA ASP A 40 -6.12 -7.97 -15.15
C ASP A 40 -5.12 -9.02 -15.68
N PRO A 41 -5.41 -9.68 -16.82
CA PRO A 41 -4.52 -10.71 -17.38
C PRO A 41 -3.13 -10.19 -17.75
N ASP A 42 -3.05 -8.99 -18.34
CA ASP A 42 -1.78 -8.37 -18.76
C ASP A 42 -0.87 -8.15 -17.52
N PHE A 43 -1.46 -7.69 -16.42
CA PHE A 43 -0.77 -7.54 -15.14
C PHE A 43 -0.27 -8.88 -14.60
N ILE A 44 -1.11 -9.92 -14.63
CA ILE A 44 -0.75 -11.25 -14.12
C ILE A 44 0.40 -11.85 -14.92
N ASP A 45 0.35 -11.77 -16.24
CA ASP A 45 1.35 -12.35 -17.13
C ASP A 45 2.71 -11.66 -16.94
N GLU A 46 2.73 -10.33 -16.88
CA GLU A 46 3.97 -9.57 -16.70
C GLU A 46 4.62 -9.80 -15.32
N VAL A 47 3.82 -9.86 -14.26
CA VAL A 47 4.33 -10.21 -12.92
C VAL A 47 4.82 -11.65 -12.89
N THR A 48 4.16 -12.56 -13.61
CA THR A 48 4.59 -13.96 -13.72
C THR A 48 5.94 -14.09 -14.40
N GLU A 49 6.16 -13.38 -15.52
CA GLU A 49 7.46 -13.32 -16.20
C GLU A 49 8.55 -12.76 -15.27
N LEU A 50 8.28 -11.62 -14.63
CA LEU A 50 9.21 -11.00 -13.68
C LEU A 50 9.62 -11.96 -12.54
N LEU A 51 8.68 -12.75 -12.03
CA LEU A 51 8.96 -13.71 -10.96
C LEU A 51 9.67 -14.98 -11.46
N LYS A 52 9.43 -15.42 -12.70
CA LYS A 52 10.09 -16.57 -13.32
C LYS A 52 11.57 -16.33 -13.55
N ASP A 53 11.95 -15.13 -14.00
CA ASP A 53 13.35 -14.70 -14.22
C ASP A 53 14.24 -14.88 -12.97
N MET A 54 13.61 -14.96 -11.79
CA MET A 54 14.30 -15.10 -10.51
C MET A 54 14.47 -16.53 -10.03
N ASN A 55 13.66 -17.46 -10.50
CA ASN A 55 13.79 -18.87 -10.13
C ASN A 55 14.97 -19.57 -10.84
N CYS A 56 15.67 -18.87 -11.75
CA CYS A 56 16.69 -19.47 -12.62
C CYS A 56 18.13 -19.42 -12.10
N ASN A 57 18.48 -18.58 -11.12
CA ASN A 57 19.88 -18.38 -10.71
C ASN A 57 20.08 -18.43 -9.18
N ASN A 58 20.84 -19.42 -8.72
CA ASN A 58 21.45 -19.45 -7.37
C ASN A 58 22.59 -18.41 -7.34
N ASP A 59 22.27 -17.17 -6.99
CA ASP A 59 23.24 -16.07 -6.95
C ASP A 59 23.41 -15.49 -5.55
N SER A 60 24.65 -15.11 -5.23
CA SER A 60 25.09 -14.37 -4.03
C SER A 60 24.42 -13.00 -3.81
N LYS A 61 23.41 -12.63 -4.63
CA LYS A 61 22.71 -11.33 -4.62
C LYS A 61 21.18 -11.48 -4.58
N ILE A 62 20.68 -12.60 -4.04
CA ILE A 62 19.25 -12.92 -4.03
C ILE A 62 18.39 -11.81 -3.39
N LEU A 63 18.84 -11.20 -2.29
CA LEU A 63 18.16 -10.07 -1.64
C LEU A 63 18.06 -8.82 -2.51
N THR A 64 19.13 -8.47 -3.20
CA THR A 64 19.15 -7.30 -4.09
C THR A 64 18.14 -7.51 -5.21
N ARG A 65 18.10 -8.71 -5.79
CA ARG A 65 17.15 -9.03 -6.86
C ARG A 65 15.71 -9.07 -6.35
N TRP A 66 15.46 -9.61 -5.15
CA TRP A 66 14.13 -9.54 -4.51
C TRP A 66 13.67 -8.10 -4.34
N SER A 67 14.56 -7.21 -3.91
CA SER A 67 14.26 -5.77 -3.79
C SER A 67 13.95 -5.13 -5.14
N ILE A 68 14.65 -5.52 -6.20
CA ILE A 68 14.39 -5.08 -7.58
C ILE A 68 13.02 -5.58 -8.06
N ILE A 69 12.65 -6.84 -7.84
CA ILE A 69 11.32 -7.37 -8.20
C ILE A 69 10.21 -6.55 -7.54
N LYS A 70 10.34 -6.27 -6.24
CA LYS A 70 9.34 -5.48 -5.51
C LYS A 70 9.16 -4.10 -6.16
N GLN A 71 10.25 -3.49 -6.61
CA GLN A 71 10.22 -2.22 -7.32
C GLN A 71 9.58 -2.33 -8.72
N TYR A 72 9.87 -3.38 -9.48
CA TYR A 72 9.22 -3.60 -10.79
C TYR A 72 7.73 -3.90 -10.64
N ASN A 73 7.32 -4.70 -9.66
CA ASN A 73 5.90 -4.93 -9.33
C ASN A 73 5.16 -3.61 -9.09
N LYS A 74 5.79 -2.68 -8.36
CA LYS A 74 5.25 -1.34 -8.15
C LYS A 74 5.09 -0.57 -9.47
N ILE A 75 6.07 -0.63 -10.36
CA ILE A 75 6.01 0.02 -11.69
C ILE A 75 4.87 -0.56 -12.53
N ILE A 76 4.80 -1.89 -12.64
CA ILE A 76 3.76 -2.62 -13.38
C ILE A 76 2.38 -2.23 -12.83
N SER A 77 2.22 -2.23 -11.51
CA SER A 77 0.96 -1.86 -10.88
C SER A 77 0.59 -0.39 -11.07
N ILE A 78 1.55 0.54 -11.10
CA ILE A 78 1.27 1.96 -11.39
C ILE A 78 0.80 2.11 -12.84
N ARG A 79 1.43 1.40 -13.78
CA ARG A 79 1.02 1.41 -15.18
C ARG A 79 -0.38 0.80 -15.37
N CYS A 80 -0.65 -0.34 -14.75
CA CYS A 80 -1.99 -0.95 -14.72
C CYS A 80 -3.02 0.04 -14.17
N GLY A 81 -2.72 0.73 -13.07
CA GLY A 81 -3.62 1.74 -12.52
C GLY A 81 -3.88 2.92 -13.48
N ARG A 82 -2.91 3.31 -14.31
CA ARG A 82 -3.06 4.37 -15.32
C ARG A 82 -3.96 3.99 -16.48
N LYS A 83 -3.95 2.71 -16.90
CA LYS A 83 -4.88 2.15 -17.92
C LYS A 83 -6.33 2.48 -17.56
N TYR A 84 -6.70 2.31 -16.30
CA TYR A 84 -8.06 2.55 -15.80
C TYR A 84 -8.32 3.98 -15.29
N ALA A 85 -7.29 4.83 -15.24
CA ALA A 85 -7.43 6.22 -14.78
C ALA A 85 -7.84 7.19 -15.90
N SER A 86 -7.63 6.81 -17.16
CA SER A 86 -7.93 7.64 -18.32
C SER A 86 -9.44 7.73 -18.57
N ASP A 87 -9.99 8.95 -18.55
CA ASP A 87 -11.39 9.18 -18.93
C ASP A 87 -11.59 9.13 -20.46
N ASN A 88 -10.51 9.10 -21.26
CA ASN A 88 -10.59 8.99 -22.72
C ASN A 88 -11.17 7.64 -23.15
N ASP A 89 -10.81 6.54 -22.49
CA ASP A 89 -11.32 5.21 -22.85
C ASP A 89 -12.82 5.11 -22.54
N ILE A 90 -13.24 5.61 -21.38
CA ILE A 90 -14.66 5.68 -21.00
C ILE A 90 -15.44 6.54 -22.01
N SER A 91 -14.89 7.69 -22.40
CA SER A 91 -15.54 8.59 -23.38
C SER A 91 -15.65 7.92 -24.74
N SER A 92 -14.58 7.26 -25.20
CA SER A 92 -14.57 6.47 -26.44
C SER A 92 -15.60 5.33 -26.41
N PHE A 93 -15.69 4.57 -25.32
CA PHE A 93 -16.70 3.52 -25.19
C PHE A 93 -18.13 4.06 -25.14
N LYS A 94 -18.36 5.22 -24.53
CA LYS A 94 -19.67 5.90 -24.56
C LYS A 94 -20.05 6.33 -25.98
N ASP A 95 -19.10 6.82 -26.77
CA ASP A 95 -19.32 7.16 -28.18
C ASP A 95 -19.58 5.92 -29.05
N ILE A 96 -18.90 4.81 -28.78
CA ILE A 96 -19.17 3.53 -29.45
C ILE A 96 -20.59 3.04 -29.08
N LEU A 97 -20.95 3.12 -27.80
CA LEU A 97 -22.26 2.71 -27.31
C LEU A 97 -23.40 3.55 -27.93
N SER A 98 -23.21 4.87 -28.06
CA SER A 98 -24.21 5.74 -28.70
C SER A 98 -24.41 5.39 -30.18
N LYS A 99 -23.32 5.11 -30.91
CA LYS A 99 -23.37 4.63 -32.30
C LYS A 99 -24.06 3.27 -32.43
N GLN A 100 -23.78 2.33 -31.52
CA GLN A 100 -24.42 1.01 -31.51
C GLN A 100 -25.93 1.11 -31.23
N LYS A 101 -26.35 1.94 -30.26
CA LYS A 101 -27.77 2.19 -29.96
C LYS A 101 -28.48 2.85 -31.15
N HIS A 102 -27.85 3.81 -31.82
CA HIS A 102 -28.39 4.37 -33.05
C HIS A 102 -28.51 3.34 -34.19
N ARG A 103 -27.54 2.44 -34.34
CA ARG A 103 -27.61 1.34 -35.33
C ARG A 103 -28.75 0.38 -35.01
N LEU A 104 -28.97 0.07 -33.73
CA LEU A 104 -30.07 -0.77 -33.28
C LEU A 104 -31.44 -0.21 -33.72
N HIS A 105 -31.67 1.10 -33.54
CA HIS A 105 -32.94 1.74 -33.92
C HIS A 105 -33.20 1.77 -35.45
N ARG A 106 -32.16 1.63 -36.27
CA ARG A 106 -32.26 1.68 -37.74
C ARG A 106 -32.30 0.30 -38.40
N THR A 107 -31.91 -0.74 -37.66
CA THR A 107 -31.82 -2.11 -38.18
C THR A 107 -33.18 -2.79 -38.08
N LYS A 108 -33.61 -3.45 -39.16
CA LYS A 108 -34.88 -4.22 -39.18
C LYS A 108 -34.65 -5.73 -39.25
N ASP A 109 -33.44 -6.15 -39.62
CA ASP A 109 -33.05 -7.55 -39.70
C ASP A 109 -32.78 -8.13 -38.29
N ILE A 110 -33.36 -9.30 -38.00
CA ILE A 110 -33.36 -9.90 -36.67
C ILE A 110 -31.96 -10.37 -36.27
N ASP A 111 -31.21 -10.96 -37.20
CA ASP A 111 -29.87 -11.48 -36.90
C ASP A 111 -28.85 -10.34 -36.72
N ALA A 112 -28.95 -9.29 -37.54
CA ALA A 112 -28.20 -8.06 -37.31
C ALA A 112 -28.55 -7.41 -35.96
N ILE A 113 -29.83 -7.36 -35.57
CA ILE A 113 -30.25 -6.84 -34.25
C ILE A 113 -29.59 -7.62 -33.11
N ARG A 114 -29.59 -8.96 -33.17
CA ARG A 114 -28.95 -9.81 -32.15
C ARG A 114 -27.47 -9.51 -32.01
N GLU A 115 -26.76 -9.36 -33.12
CA GLU A 115 -25.34 -9.01 -33.08
C GLU A 115 -25.12 -7.60 -32.50
N VAL A 116 -25.98 -6.62 -32.83
CA VAL A 116 -25.88 -5.29 -32.22
C VAL A 116 -26.11 -5.35 -30.70
N TYR A 117 -27.08 -6.13 -30.22
CA TYR A 117 -27.28 -6.34 -28.78
C TYR A 117 -26.05 -6.95 -28.11
N ARG A 118 -25.42 -7.96 -28.72
CA ARG A 118 -24.19 -8.56 -28.21
C ARG A 118 -23.06 -7.53 -28.09
N GLN A 119 -22.90 -6.68 -29.09
CA GLN A 119 -21.89 -5.62 -29.08
C GLN A 119 -22.17 -4.54 -28.03
N ILE A 120 -23.44 -4.19 -27.82
CA ILE A 120 -23.88 -3.29 -26.74
C ILE A 120 -23.51 -3.88 -25.38
N ASP A 121 -23.87 -5.14 -25.13
CA ASP A 121 -23.58 -5.82 -23.85
C ASP A 121 -22.07 -5.85 -23.55
N ILE A 122 -21.25 -6.18 -24.55
CA ILE A 122 -19.77 -6.14 -24.43
C ILE A 122 -19.29 -4.72 -24.10
N THR A 123 -19.84 -3.70 -24.75
CA THR A 123 -19.41 -2.31 -24.58
C THR A 123 -19.84 -1.75 -23.22
N GLU A 124 -21.07 -2.05 -22.79
CA GLU A 124 -21.57 -1.73 -21.45
C GLU A 124 -20.78 -2.46 -20.36
N GLY A 125 -20.37 -3.72 -20.62
CA GLY A 125 -19.45 -4.48 -19.78
C GLY A 125 -18.10 -3.79 -19.58
N LYS A 126 -17.47 -3.34 -20.68
CA LYS A 126 -16.19 -2.58 -20.62
C LYS A 126 -16.34 -1.27 -19.84
N ILE A 127 -17.43 -0.54 -20.02
CA ILE A 127 -17.69 0.70 -19.27
C ILE A 127 -17.81 0.39 -17.77
N ARG A 128 -18.55 -0.66 -17.40
CA ARG A 128 -18.71 -1.09 -16.01
C ARG A 128 -17.39 -1.48 -15.37
N GLU A 129 -16.58 -2.26 -16.09
CA GLU A 129 -15.23 -2.66 -15.66
C GLU A 129 -14.35 -1.45 -15.33
N HIS A 130 -14.31 -0.44 -16.21
CA HIS A 130 -13.53 0.78 -15.96
C HIS A 130 -14.02 1.56 -14.73
N TYR A 131 -15.34 1.66 -14.53
CA TYR A 131 -15.90 2.31 -13.34
C TYR A 131 -15.56 1.55 -12.06
N ASP A 132 -15.70 0.22 -12.08
CA ASP A 132 -15.35 -0.65 -10.95
C ASP A 132 -13.87 -0.53 -10.61
N ALA A 133 -12.97 -0.59 -11.60
CA ALA A 133 -11.54 -0.42 -11.41
C ALA A 133 -11.18 0.94 -10.76
N LYS A 134 -11.77 2.03 -11.27
CA LYS A 134 -11.58 3.39 -10.74
C LYS A 134 -12.06 3.49 -9.30
N MET A 135 -13.20 2.89 -9.00
CA MET A 135 -13.78 2.86 -7.66
C MET A 135 -12.94 2.05 -6.68
N GLN A 136 -12.47 0.86 -7.09
CA GLN A 136 -11.58 0.05 -6.25
C GLN A 136 -10.29 0.79 -5.91
N GLY A 137 -9.73 1.54 -6.86
CA GLY A 137 -8.58 2.41 -6.60
C GLY A 137 -8.87 3.47 -5.51
N ILE A 138 -10.05 4.09 -5.54
CA ILE A 138 -10.49 5.05 -4.51
C ILE A 138 -10.71 4.35 -3.16
N MET A 139 -11.33 3.16 -3.15
CA MET A 139 -11.55 2.36 -1.93
C MET A 139 -10.23 1.97 -1.24
N VAL A 140 -9.26 1.48 -2.01
CA VAL A 140 -7.94 1.09 -1.49
C VAL A 140 -7.23 2.27 -0.84
N ARG A 141 -7.26 3.46 -1.47
CA ARG A 141 -6.65 4.67 -0.91
C ARG A 141 -7.42 5.20 0.31
N SER A 142 -8.74 5.12 0.30
CA SER A 142 -9.59 5.62 1.39
C SER A 142 -9.61 4.69 2.61
N ARG A 143 -9.17 3.42 2.45
CA ARG A 143 -9.45 2.25 3.32
C ARG A 143 -10.87 2.30 3.91
N ALA A 144 -11.85 2.62 3.09
CA ALA A 144 -13.24 2.52 3.46
C ALA A 144 -13.61 1.03 3.60
N LYS A 145 -14.18 0.66 4.75
CA LYS A 145 -14.59 -0.73 5.04
C LYS A 145 -15.92 -1.10 4.36
N TRP A 146 -16.75 -0.10 4.04
CA TRP A 146 -18.10 -0.27 3.55
C TRP A 146 -18.18 0.36 2.17
N ALA A 147 -18.03 -0.45 1.13
CA ALA A 147 -18.79 -0.20 -0.10
C ALA A 147 -20.13 -0.87 0.15
N GLU A 148 -21.14 -0.08 0.54
CA GLU A 148 -22.50 -0.60 0.60
C GLU A 148 -22.86 -1.11 -0.79
N LYS A 149 -23.38 -2.35 -0.83
CA LYS A 149 -23.73 -3.09 -2.05
C LYS A 149 -24.84 -2.38 -2.84
N GLY A 150 -24.52 -1.30 -3.54
CA GLY A 150 -25.43 -0.66 -4.49
C GLY A 150 -25.17 0.82 -4.76
N GLU A 151 -24.80 1.62 -3.75
CA GLU A 151 -24.59 3.06 -3.92
C GLU A 151 -23.15 3.47 -3.61
N MET A 152 -22.38 3.63 -4.69
CA MET A 152 -21.00 4.10 -4.65
C MET A 152 -20.96 5.63 -4.60
N SER A 153 -21.26 6.23 -3.45
CA SER A 153 -21.14 7.68 -3.29
C SER A 153 -19.67 8.11 -3.27
N ASN A 154 -19.17 8.53 -4.43
CA ASN A 154 -17.84 9.14 -4.61
C ASN A 154 -17.53 10.18 -3.52
N LYS A 155 -18.53 10.99 -3.14
CA LYS A 155 -18.41 12.05 -2.12
C LYS A 155 -17.99 11.51 -0.74
N TYR A 156 -18.56 10.38 -0.32
CA TYR A 156 -18.19 9.75 0.96
C TYR A 156 -16.72 9.33 0.96
N PHE A 157 -16.28 8.64 -0.10
CA PHE A 157 -14.91 8.16 -0.19
C PHE A 157 -13.90 9.30 -0.29
N PHE A 158 -14.19 10.34 -1.09
CA PHE A 158 -13.34 11.54 -1.19
C PHE A 158 -13.27 12.31 0.13
N SER A 159 -14.39 12.51 0.83
CA SER A 159 -14.40 13.15 2.14
C SER A 159 -13.58 12.35 3.18
N ARG A 160 -13.68 11.02 3.14
CA ARG A 160 -12.89 10.14 4.01
C ARG A 160 -11.40 10.15 3.66
N LEU A 161 -11.05 10.23 2.37
CA LEU A 161 -9.68 10.44 1.90
C LEU A 161 -9.12 11.73 2.46
N GLU A 162 -9.81 12.85 2.27
CA GLU A 162 -9.39 14.17 2.74
C GLU A 162 -9.23 14.22 4.27
N SER A 163 -10.17 13.63 5.01
CA SER A 163 -10.09 13.52 6.48
C SER A 163 -8.87 12.70 6.91
N ARG A 164 -8.55 11.61 6.21
CA ARG A 164 -7.37 10.80 6.53
C ARG A 164 -6.06 11.44 6.14
N GLU A 165 -5.99 12.13 5.01
CA GLU A 165 -4.79 12.90 4.65
C GLU A 165 -4.45 13.92 5.76
N LYS A 166 -5.47 14.53 6.38
CA LYS A 166 -5.28 15.44 7.52
C LYS A 166 -4.84 14.71 8.81
N CYS A 167 -5.39 13.52 9.09
CA CYS A 167 -5.09 12.78 10.33
C CYS A 167 -3.83 11.89 10.26
N GLN A 168 -3.35 11.51 9.07
CA GLN A 168 -2.15 10.66 8.90
C GLN A 168 -0.84 11.45 8.87
N SER A 169 -0.88 12.78 8.74
CA SER A 169 0.34 13.57 8.87
C SER A 169 0.65 13.78 10.35
N MET A 170 1.67 13.09 10.85
CA MET A 170 2.31 13.47 12.10
C MET A 170 2.97 14.84 11.89
N THR A 171 2.31 15.89 12.37
CA THR A 171 2.70 17.28 12.08
C THR A 171 3.82 17.78 12.97
N SER A 172 4.02 17.15 14.13
CA SER A 172 5.05 17.50 15.12
C SER A 172 5.25 16.36 16.12
N LEU A 173 6.45 16.30 16.71
CA LEU A 173 6.75 15.51 17.91
C LEU A 173 7.14 16.46 19.05
N LEU A 174 6.91 16.04 20.29
CA LEU A 174 7.39 16.77 21.47
C LEU A 174 8.82 16.32 21.79
N ASP A 175 9.71 17.25 22.13
CA ASP A 175 10.99 16.92 22.73
C ASP A 175 10.85 16.53 24.21
N GLU A 176 11.96 16.18 24.86
CA GLU A 176 11.98 15.75 26.27
C GLU A 176 11.51 16.86 27.21
N GLU A 177 11.67 18.12 26.81
CA GLU A 177 11.19 19.30 27.52
C GLU A 177 9.73 19.65 27.20
N GLY A 178 9.06 18.87 26.35
CA GLY A 178 7.65 19.03 26.00
C GLY A 178 7.37 20.09 24.92
N HIS A 179 8.40 20.59 24.24
CA HIS A 179 8.23 21.56 23.15
C HIS A 179 7.95 20.86 21.81
N PRO A 180 6.97 21.35 21.03
CA PRO A 180 6.66 20.78 19.73
C PRO A 180 7.74 21.15 18.69
N ASN A 181 8.23 20.13 17.98
CA ASN A 181 9.08 20.28 16.81
C ASN A 181 8.38 19.72 15.58
N ASP A 182 8.25 20.54 14.54
CA ASP A 182 7.52 20.23 13.32
C ASP A 182 8.40 20.16 12.07
N SER A 183 9.72 20.30 12.25
CA SER A 183 10.72 20.15 11.20
C SER A 183 11.05 18.67 10.98
N LEU A 184 11.32 18.27 9.74
CA LEU A 184 11.70 16.88 9.41
C LEU A 184 12.93 16.42 10.21
N ASN A 185 13.94 17.28 10.31
CA ASN A 185 15.18 16.98 11.05
C ASN A 185 14.92 16.89 12.56
N GLY A 186 14.09 17.77 13.11
CA GLY A 186 13.73 17.74 14.53
C GLY A 186 12.92 16.51 14.89
N ILE A 187 11.91 16.16 14.09
CA ILE A 187 11.13 14.92 14.23
C ILE A 187 12.05 13.69 14.15
N SER A 188 12.94 13.64 13.14
CA SER A 188 13.90 12.53 12.99
C SER A 188 14.84 12.42 14.19
N ARG A 189 15.33 13.54 14.71
CA ARG A 189 16.21 13.57 15.89
C ARG A 189 15.48 13.07 17.13
N ILE A 190 14.28 13.59 17.41
CA ILE A 190 13.46 13.17 18.57
C ILE A 190 13.17 11.67 18.50
N ALA A 191 12.71 11.18 17.34
CA ALA A 191 12.44 9.75 17.16
C ALA A 191 13.70 8.89 17.36
N SER A 192 14.83 9.33 16.80
CA SER A 192 16.11 8.60 16.94
C SER A 192 16.57 8.56 18.39
N GLN A 193 16.49 9.68 19.12
CA GLN A 193 16.87 9.75 20.53
C GLN A 193 15.96 8.87 21.40
N PHE A 194 14.64 8.94 21.18
CA PHE A 194 13.66 8.14 21.91
C PHE A 194 13.96 6.64 21.77
N TYR A 195 14.11 6.15 20.53
CA TYR A 195 14.39 4.72 20.31
C TYR A 195 15.80 4.33 20.75
N HIS A 196 16.78 5.23 20.63
CA HIS A 196 18.11 5.00 21.19
C HIS A 196 18.04 4.77 22.70
N ASN A 197 17.34 5.64 23.44
CA ASN A 197 17.16 5.52 24.89
C ASN A 197 16.36 4.25 25.24
N LEU A 198 15.26 3.98 24.52
CA LEU A 198 14.40 2.81 24.75
C LEU A 198 15.13 1.47 24.58
N PHE A 199 16.07 1.40 23.64
CA PHE A 199 16.87 0.22 23.37
C PHE A 199 18.29 0.29 23.97
N SER A 200 18.59 1.33 24.75
CA SER A 200 19.82 1.39 25.52
C SER A 200 19.72 0.45 26.72
N SER A 201 20.83 -0.18 27.07
CA SER A 201 20.89 -1.04 28.24
C SER A 201 20.63 -0.24 29.51
N GLU A 202 19.62 -0.63 30.27
CA GLU A 202 19.43 -0.15 31.63
C GLU A 202 20.20 -1.04 32.63
N PRO A 203 20.67 -0.48 33.75
CA PRO A 203 21.30 -1.28 34.80
C PRO A 203 20.31 -2.33 35.29
N THR A 204 20.70 -3.60 35.12
CA THR A 204 19.90 -4.76 35.50
C THR A 204 20.42 -5.29 36.83
N ASP A 205 19.51 -5.64 37.75
CA ASP A 205 19.87 -6.32 38.99
C ASP A 205 20.17 -7.80 38.69
N GLU A 206 21.45 -8.16 38.68
CA GLU A 206 21.93 -9.52 38.38
C GLU A 206 21.28 -10.56 39.30
N VAL A 207 21.04 -10.22 40.57
CA VAL A 207 20.41 -11.13 41.54
C VAL A 207 18.97 -11.45 41.15
N SER A 208 18.20 -10.43 40.75
CA SER A 208 16.83 -10.63 40.25
C SER A 208 16.79 -11.39 38.92
N GLN A 209 17.77 -11.17 38.04
CA GLN A 209 17.88 -11.89 36.78
C GLN A 209 18.16 -13.38 37.00
N ASP A 210 19.14 -13.72 37.83
CA ASP A 210 19.48 -15.11 38.15
C ASP A 210 18.30 -15.82 38.82
N PHE A 211 17.65 -15.16 39.79
CA PHE A 211 16.45 -15.66 40.45
C PHE A 211 15.27 -15.94 39.50
N MET A 212 15.15 -15.17 38.41
CA MET A 212 14.15 -15.40 37.37
C MET A 212 14.56 -16.56 36.45
N LEU A 213 15.82 -16.61 36.03
CA LEU A 213 16.35 -17.65 35.14
C LEU A 213 16.40 -19.02 35.80
N GLU A 214 16.71 -19.11 37.09
CA GLU A 214 16.66 -20.36 37.87
C GLU A 214 15.27 -21.03 37.86
N ARG A 215 14.20 -20.24 37.69
CA ARG A 215 12.84 -20.75 37.61
C ARG A 215 12.45 -21.24 36.22
N VAL A 216 13.23 -20.94 35.20
CA VAL A 216 13.03 -21.45 33.84
C VAL A 216 13.64 -22.85 33.75
N THR A 217 12.88 -23.85 34.19
CA THR A 217 13.31 -25.26 34.21
C THR A 217 13.01 -26.00 32.91
N SER A 218 12.08 -25.49 32.11
CA SER A 218 11.71 -26.06 30.81
C SER A 218 12.81 -25.80 29.79
N ARG A 219 13.41 -26.87 29.26
CA ARG A 219 14.32 -26.81 28.12
C ARG A 219 13.67 -27.46 26.92
N VAL A 220 14.00 -26.95 25.75
CA VAL A 220 13.66 -27.54 24.47
C VAL A 220 14.30 -28.94 24.41
N SER A 221 13.56 -29.96 24.01
CA SER A 221 14.15 -31.29 23.83
C SER A 221 15.12 -31.29 22.65
N GLU A 222 16.03 -32.26 22.58
CA GLU A 222 16.96 -32.40 21.46
C GLU A 222 16.21 -32.47 20.12
N ASP A 223 15.17 -33.31 20.04
CA ASP A 223 14.27 -33.39 18.87
C ASP A 223 13.64 -32.04 18.47
N GLN A 224 13.28 -31.21 19.45
CA GLN A 224 12.69 -29.90 19.19
C GLN A 224 13.74 -28.89 18.75
N SER A 225 14.97 -28.97 19.29
CA SER A 225 16.10 -28.14 18.86
C SER A 225 16.45 -28.44 17.41
N GLU A 226 16.60 -29.73 17.07
CA GLU A 226 16.87 -30.17 15.70
C GLU A 226 15.77 -29.72 14.74
N MET A 227 14.51 -29.78 15.14
CA MET A 227 13.38 -29.29 14.34
C MET A 227 13.42 -27.77 14.13
N LEU A 228 13.77 -26.98 15.17
CA LEU A 228 13.82 -25.52 15.09
C LEU A 228 15.04 -25.00 14.32
N GLU A 229 16.13 -25.79 14.28
CA GLU A 229 17.35 -25.50 13.53
C GLU A 229 17.31 -26.03 12.08
N ALA A 230 16.30 -26.82 11.74
CA ALA A 230 16.13 -27.34 10.39
C ALA A 230 15.88 -26.20 9.38
N PRO A 231 16.35 -26.34 8.12
CA PRO A 231 16.10 -25.34 7.08
C PRO A 231 14.61 -25.12 6.84
N ILE A 232 14.21 -23.87 6.63
CA ILE A 232 12.82 -23.49 6.36
C ILE A 232 12.36 -24.18 5.07
N SER A 233 11.27 -24.92 5.17
CA SER A 233 10.70 -25.69 4.09
C SER A 233 9.76 -24.87 3.20
N LEU A 234 9.58 -25.33 1.96
CA LEU A 234 8.59 -24.75 1.05
C LEU A 234 7.15 -24.84 1.59
N GLN A 235 6.84 -25.92 2.30
CA GLN A 235 5.53 -26.15 2.88
C GLN A 235 5.21 -25.11 3.96
N GLU A 236 6.16 -24.80 4.84
CA GLU A 236 5.98 -23.77 5.88
C GLU A 236 5.69 -22.40 5.26
N VAL A 237 6.48 -21.98 4.28
CA VAL A 237 6.27 -20.69 3.60
C VAL A 237 4.91 -20.65 2.88
N LEU A 238 4.51 -21.74 2.22
CA LEU A 238 3.22 -21.82 1.55
C LEU A 238 2.04 -21.78 2.53
N MET A 239 2.15 -22.41 3.69
CA MET A 239 1.13 -22.34 4.74
C MET A 239 0.97 -20.91 5.24
N VAL A 240 2.07 -20.23 5.56
CA VAL A 240 2.05 -18.84 5.99
C VAL A 240 1.41 -17.93 4.93
N ILE A 241 1.78 -18.07 3.66
CA ILE A 241 1.20 -17.27 2.58
C ILE A 241 -0.32 -17.45 2.49
N ARG A 242 -0.83 -18.67 2.71
CA ARG A 242 -2.28 -18.95 2.68
C ARG A 242 -3.00 -18.28 3.85
N GLU A 243 -2.38 -18.23 5.01
CA GLU A 243 -2.94 -17.65 6.24
C GLU A 243 -2.84 -16.13 6.32
N LEU A 244 -2.09 -15.49 5.41
CA LEU A 244 -2.00 -14.04 5.37
C LEU A 244 -3.39 -13.39 5.32
N PRO A 245 -3.66 -12.34 6.11
CA PRO A 245 -4.98 -11.72 6.16
C PRO A 245 -5.25 -10.87 4.91
N ASP A 246 -6.46 -10.93 4.35
CA ASP A 246 -6.84 -10.06 3.24
C ASP A 246 -7.12 -8.62 3.71
N ASN A 247 -6.91 -7.65 2.82
CA ASN A 247 -7.22 -6.24 3.01
C ASN A 247 -6.55 -5.58 4.24
N LYS A 248 -5.37 -6.08 4.64
CA LYS A 248 -4.54 -5.43 5.66
C LYS A 248 -3.62 -4.36 5.06
N SER A 249 -2.94 -3.64 5.95
CA SER A 249 -1.94 -2.66 5.54
C SER A 249 -0.73 -3.40 4.98
N PRO A 250 -0.26 -3.05 3.77
CA PRO A 250 1.01 -3.58 3.28
C PRO A 250 2.16 -3.00 4.09
N GLY A 251 3.35 -3.60 3.91
CA GLY A 251 4.60 -3.04 4.40
C GLY A 251 4.99 -1.73 3.69
N PRO A 252 6.19 -1.20 3.98
CA PRO A 252 6.69 0.04 3.37
C PRO A 252 6.86 -0.05 1.85
N ASP A 253 6.96 -1.27 1.30
CA ASP A 253 6.99 -1.52 -0.14
C ASP A 253 5.63 -1.31 -0.83
N GLY A 254 4.54 -1.30 -0.07
CA GLY A 254 3.18 -1.14 -0.59
C GLY A 254 2.56 -2.38 -1.22
N ILE A 255 3.25 -3.53 -1.19
CA ILE A 255 2.78 -4.78 -1.80
C ILE A 255 1.78 -5.44 -0.86
N SER A 256 0.60 -5.75 -1.37
CA SER A 256 -0.49 -6.31 -0.57
C SER A 256 -0.40 -7.84 -0.47
N PHE A 257 -0.97 -8.41 0.59
CA PHE A 257 -0.94 -9.86 0.83
C PHE A 257 -1.64 -10.67 -0.26
N GLU A 258 -2.60 -10.08 -0.96
CA GLU A 258 -3.29 -10.68 -2.09
C GLU A 258 -2.32 -11.03 -3.23
N LEU A 259 -1.27 -10.23 -3.44
CA LEU A 259 -0.22 -10.55 -4.42
C LEU A 259 0.57 -11.80 -3.99
N TYR A 260 0.95 -11.89 -2.71
CA TYR A 260 1.63 -13.06 -2.16
C TYR A 260 0.78 -14.32 -2.32
N LYS A 261 -0.53 -14.23 -2.06
CA LYS A 261 -1.46 -15.35 -2.28
C LYS A 261 -1.58 -15.73 -3.76
N LYS A 262 -1.72 -14.73 -4.64
CA LYS A 262 -1.89 -14.94 -6.09
C LYS A 262 -0.70 -15.67 -6.72
N PHE A 263 0.52 -15.30 -6.34
CA PHE A 263 1.77 -15.88 -6.88
C PHE A 263 2.49 -16.80 -5.88
N GLY A 264 1.75 -17.36 -4.92
CA GLY A 264 2.31 -18.01 -3.73
C GLY A 264 3.32 -19.11 -4.03
N ILE A 265 3.09 -19.94 -5.05
CA ILE A 265 4.03 -21.02 -5.41
C ILE A 265 5.38 -20.47 -5.87
N ILE A 266 5.39 -19.44 -6.72
CA ILE A 266 6.63 -18.87 -7.27
C ILE A 266 7.34 -18.06 -6.19
N ILE A 267 6.59 -17.24 -5.45
CA ILE A 267 7.14 -16.43 -4.36
C ILE A 267 7.69 -17.31 -3.24
N ALA A 268 7.00 -18.40 -2.86
CA ALA A 268 7.47 -19.28 -1.79
C ALA A 268 8.83 -19.90 -2.13
N LYS A 269 9.08 -20.30 -3.38
CA LYS A 269 10.39 -20.81 -3.81
C LYS A 269 11.50 -19.77 -3.64
N ILE A 270 11.22 -18.52 -4.02
CA ILE A 270 12.17 -17.41 -3.86
C ILE A 270 12.43 -17.14 -2.37
N LEU A 271 11.37 -17.09 -1.56
CA LEU A 271 11.48 -16.81 -0.12
C LEU A 271 12.22 -17.90 0.65
N VAL A 272 11.97 -19.19 0.36
CA VAL A 272 12.72 -20.31 0.95
C VAL A 272 14.21 -20.16 0.68
N SER A 273 14.57 -19.84 -0.56
CA SER A 273 15.97 -19.61 -0.91
C SER A 273 16.56 -18.45 -0.12
N ILE A 274 15.84 -17.32 -0.03
CA ILE A 274 16.28 -16.15 0.76
C ILE A 274 16.49 -16.49 2.23
N PHE A 275 15.50 -17.11 2.86
CA PHE A 275 15.52 -17.37 4.31
C PHE A 275 16.63 -18.36 4.68
N ASN A 276 16.87 -19.38 3.87
CA ASN A 276 17.91 -20.37 4.13
C ASN A 276 19.32 -19.91 3.71
N THR A 277 19.45 -18.86 2.88
CA THR A 277 20.76 -18.26 2.58
C THR A 277 21.21 -17.25 3.63
N GLU A 278 20.28 -16.53 4.26
CA GLU A 278 20.60 -15.47 5.23
C GLU A 278 20.58 -15.97 6.68
N GLY A 279 19.87 -17.07 6.97
CA GLY A 279 19.77 -17.64 8.32
C GLY A 279 21.03 -18.34 8.84
N ILE A 280 22.14 -18.31 8.11
CA ILE A 280 23.40 -18.96 8.50
C ILE A 280 24.43 -17.94 9.05
N ASP A 281 24.21 -16.62 8.86
CA ASP A 281 25.16 -15.57 9.25
C ASP A 281 24.56 -14.51 10.23
N GLN A 282 23.93 -14.96 11.32
CA GLN A 282 23.67 -14.09 12.50
C GLN A 282 24.08 -14.78 13.80
#